data_AF-A0AAV3UKT7-F1
#
_entry.id   AF-A0AAV3UKT7-F1
#
_cell.length_a   1.000
_cell.length_b   1.000
_cell.length_c   1.000
_cell.angle_alpha   90.00
_cell.angle_beta   90.00
_cell.angle_gamma   90.00
#
_symmetry.space_group_name_H-M   'P 1'
#
loop_
_entity.id
_entity.type
_entity.pdbx_description
1 polymer ?
#
loop_
_entity_poly.entity_id
_entity_poly.type
_entity_poly.pdbx_seq_one_letter_code
_entity_poly.pdbx_strand_id
1 'polypeptide(L)'
;MKRTATIFVVFTVVLTGCAGFGSSAPNAEDVIAGDGVGGENDGANIAGDGGGDDEANGASNSEGETGENSFQPFRFDRPGTYTFDVMDAREGSGKLVWDIQAIDGENVTLNSIFEFGGEKHESSMTVNRDDAIIDLAFVPGGQYAVQTMYAGAMSNAYGKDLRVGQSWSFTTQDGTMAYEVTEKRTYAGIECYYSEVRIDGSVARVGCYSPDHGVAPYSAYYDENGETVLEVKLVEYEAK
;
A
#
# COMPACT_ATOMS: atom_id res chain seq x y z
N MET A 1 41.66 44.02 39.41
CA MET A 1 41.88 43.44 38.06
C MET A 1 41.88 41.93 38.22
N LYS A 2 41.13 41.07 37.52
CA LYS A 2 40.00 41.11 36.58
C LYS A 2 39.19 39.85 36.95
N ARG A 3 37.88 39.97 37.17
CA ARG A 3 36.98 38.82 37.38
C ARG A 3 36.60 38.26 36.01
N THR A 4 36.99 37.03 35.72
CA THR A 4 36.61 36.33 34.49
C THR A 4 35.17 35.86 34.63
N ALA A 5 34.27 36.52 33.90
CA ALA A 5 32.86 36.14 33.81
C ALA A 5 32.72 35.01 32.80
N THR A 6 32.38 33.81 33.26
CA THR A 6 31.99 32.68 32.41
C THR A 6 30.57 32.94 31.90
N ILE A 7 30.44 33.24 30.61
CA ILE A 7 29.16 33.41 29.94
C ILE A 7 28.61 32.01 29.63
N PHE A 8 27.53 31.63 30.31
CA PHE A 8 26.69 30.50 29.91
C PHE A 8 25.85 30.94 28.71
N VAL A 9 26.18 30.45 27.51
CA VAL A 9 25.30 30.55 26.35
C VAL A 9 24.27 29.43 26.47
N VAL A 10 23.08 29.78 26.93
CA VAL A 10 21.90 28.92 26.87
C VAL A 10 21.39 28.95 25.44
N PHE A 11 21.71 27.92 24.66
CA PHE A 11 21.08 27.69 23.36
C PHE A 11 19.64 27.25 23.61
N THR A 12 18.70 28.20 23.53
CA THR A 12 17.27 27.91 23.53
C THR A 12 16.92 27.31 22.18
N VAL A 13 16.93 25.97 22.08
CA VAL A 13 16.35 25.27 20.94
C VAL A 13 14.85 25.46 21.03
N VAL A 14 14.32 26.36 20.21
CA VAL A 14 12.89 26.50 19.97
C VAL A 14 12.47 25.25 19.19
N LEU A 15 12.02 24.23 19.92
CA LEU A 15 11.22 23.14 19.39
C LEU A 15 9.89 23.74 18.91
N THR A 16 9.83 24.22 17.68
CA THR A 16 8.58 24.27 16.93
C THR A 16 8.12 22.83 16.74
N GLY A 17 7.12 22.46 17.54
CA GLY A 17 6.48 21.15 17.47
C GLY A 17 5.62 20.97 16.22
N CYS A 18 5.39 19.70 15.93
CA CYS A 18 4.33 19.13 15.10
C CYS A 18 4.32 19.51 13.61
N ALA A 19 5.25 18.94 12.85
CA ALA A 19 4.89 18.34 11.57
C ALA A 19 4.64 16.86 11.84
N GLY A 20 3.45 16.58 12.38
CA GLY A 20 2.94 15.22 12.42
C GLY A 20 2.83 14.68 10.99
N PHE A 21 3.02 13.37 10.86
CA PHE A 21 2.63 12.60 9.69
C PHE A 21 1.25 13.07 9.23
N GLY A 22 1.23 13.85 8.15
CA GLY A 22 0.01 14.36 7.54
C GLY A 22 -0.67 13.22 6.82
N SER A 23 -1.83 12.85 7.34
CA SER A 23 -2.79 11.91 6.78
C SER A 23 -3.12 12.26 5.33
N SER A 24 -2.63 11.47 4.39
CA SER A 24 -3.19 11.35 3.03
C SER A 24 -3.00 9.92 2.53
N ALA A 25 -3.26 8.96 3.41
CA ALA A 25 -3.78 7.68 2.97
C ALA A 25 -5.30 7.87 2.87
N PRO A 26 -5.95 7.63 1.73
CA PRO A 26 -7.40 7.53 1.71
C PRO A 26 -7.78 6.38 2.65
N ASN A 27 -8.50 6.71 3.72
CA ASN A 27 -9.11 5.69 4.56
C ASN A 27 -10.08 4.90 3.70
N ALA A 28 -9.98 3.57 3.72
CA ALA A 28 -10.89 2.67 2.99
C ALA A 28 -12.35 2.77 3.45
N GLU A 29 -12.63 3.55 4.50
CA GLU A 29 -13.98 3.76 5.05
C GLU A 29 -14.71 4.96 4.42
N ASP A 30 -14.04 5.80 3.61
CA ASP A 30 -14.66 7.00 3.00
C ASP A 30 -15.29 6.74 1.62
N VAL A 31 -15.35 5.47 1.19
CA VAL A 31 -15.96 5.05 -0.10
C VAL A 31 -17.37 4.47 0.08
N ILE A 32 -17.85 4.30 1.32
CA ILE A 32 -19.21 3.80 1.58
C ILE A 32 -19.96 4.76 2.53
N ALA A 33 -20.33 5.92 1.99
CA ALA A 33 -21.39 6.76 2.56
C ALA A 33 -22.34 7.23 1.43
N GLY A 34 -22.92 6.26 0.74
CA GLY A 34 -24.18 6.45 0.00
C GLY A 34 -25.35 6.25 0.97
N ASP A 35 -25.55 7.15 1.91
CA ASP A 35 -26.78 7.15 2.73
C ASP A 35 -27.89 7.82 1.94
N GLY A 36 -28.65 6.99 1.24
CA GLY A 36 -29.97 7.36 0.73
C GLY A 36 -31.03 6.65 1.54
N VAL A 37 -31.76 7.38 2.39
CA VAL A 37 -33.19 7.13 2.66
C VAL A 37 -33.87 8.44 3.08
N GLY A 38 -34.92 8.82 2.36
CA GLY A 38 -35.85 9.87 2.76
C GLY A 38 -36.91 10.11 1.68
N GLY A 39 -37.81 9.14 1.51
CA GLY A 39 -38.90 9.26 0.55
C GLY A 39 -39.99 10.23 1.01
N GLU A 40 -40.55 10.97 0.06
CA GLU A 40 -41.88 11.56 0.17
C GLU A 40 -42.57 11.49 -1.19
N ASN A 41 -43.67 10.74 -1.23
CA ASN A 41 -44.62 10.70 -2.33
C ASN A 41 -45.43 12.00 -2.30
N ASP A 42 -45.51 12.71 -3.42
CA ASP A 42 -46.70 13.49 -3.76
C ASP A 42 -46.86 13.60 -5.27
N GLY A 43 -48.05 13.24 -5.75
CA GLY A 43 -48.36 13.09 -7.16
C GLY A 43 -48.67 14.42 -7.87
N ALA A 44 -48.35 14.45 -9.16
CA ALA A 44 -49.08 15.26 -10.14
C ALA A 44 -48.91 14.66 -11.54
N ASN A 45 -50.02 14.21 -12.12
CA ASN A 45 -50.17 13.93 -13.55
C ASN A 45 -49.97 15.22 -14.34
N ILE A 46 -49.04 15.25 -15.31
CA ILE A 46 -49.15 16.08 -16.51
C ILE A 46 -48.62 15.28 -17.71
N ALA A 47 -49.48 15.12 -18.71
CA ALA A 47 -49.16 14.59 -20.03
C ALA A 47 -48.37 15.62 -20.86
N GLY A 48 -47.39 15.18 -21.63
CA GLY A 48 -46.62 16.02 -22.54
C GLY A 48 -45.76 15.21 -23.50
N ASP A 49 -46.17 15.23 -24.76
CA ASP A 49 -45.53 14.72 -25.98
C ASP A 49 -44.17 15.39 -26.27
N GLY A 50 -43.25 14.66 -26.93
CA GLY A 50 -42.00 15.23 -27.47
C GLY A 50 -40.83 14.24 -27.49
N GLY A 51 -40.51 13.72 -28.67
CA GLY A 51 -39.44 12.74 -28.89
C GLY A 51 -38.00 13.27 -28.79
N GLY A 52 -37.06 12.33 -28.81
CA GLY A 52 -35.62 12.57 -28.89
C GLY A 52 -34.81 11.40 -28.33
N ASP A 53 -34.47 10.47 -29.22
CA ASP A 53 -33.18 9.79 -29.33
C ASP A 53 -32.52 9.24 -28.04
N ASP A 54 -32.93 8.04 -27.60
CA ASP A 54 -32.21 7.28 -26.57
C ASP A 54 -31.13 6.39 -27.20
N GLU A 55 -29.90 6.93 -27.23
CA GLU A 55 -28.69 6.10 -27.25
C GLU A 55 -28.64 5.26 -25.97
N ALA A 56 -28.76 3.95 -26.14
CA ALA A 56 -28.60 2.97 -25.07
C ALA A 56 -27.14 2.94 -24.57
N ASN A 57 -26.77 3.89 -23.71
CA ASN A 57 -25.65 3.71 -22.80
C ASN A 57 -26.09 2.77 -21.67
N GLY A 58 -26.03 1.47 -21.98
CA GLY A 58 -26.04 0.44 -20.96
C GLY A 58 -24.85 0.65 -20.05
N ALA A 59 -25.09 1.27 -18.90
CA ALA A 59 -24.20 1.19 -17.75
C ALA A 59 -24.14 -0.28 -17.33
N SER A 60 -23.22 -1.02 -17.95
CA SER A 60 -22.83 -2.33 -17.48
C SER A 60 -22.12 -2.08 -16.16
N ASN A 61 -22.84 -2.30 -15.05
CA ASN A 61 -22.23 -2.62 -13.77
C ASN A 61 -21.38 -3.88 -14.00
N SER A 62 -20.14 -3.68 -14.44
CA SER A 62 -19.13 -4.72 -14.36
C SER A 62 -18.76 -4.79 -12.88
N GLU A 63 -19.44 -5.66 -12.15
CA GLU A 63 -18.81 -6.34 -11.02
C GLU A 63 -17.49 -6.89 -11.58
N GLY A 64 -16.40 -6.19 -11.27
CA GLY A 64 -15.11 -6.46 -11.87
C GLY A 64 -14.69 -7.86 -11.45
N GLU A 65 -14.75 -8.82 -12.37
CA GLU A 65 -13.98 -10.05 -12.25
C GLU A 65 -12.54 -9.63 -12.01
N THR A 66 -12.05 -9.86 -10.79
CA THR A 66 -10.63 -9.76 -10.48
C THR A 66 -9.92 -10.70 -11.43
N GLY A 67 -9.27 -10.15 -12.46
CA GLY A 67 -8.58 -10.95 -13.46
C GLY A 67 -7.59 -11.90 -12.78
N GLU A 68 -7.34 -13.06 -13.41
CA GLU A 68 -6.43 -14.10 -12.91
C GLU A 68 -5.01 -13.57 -12.57
N ASN A 69 -4.65 -12.38 -13.05
CA ASN A 69 -3.40 -11.67 -12.77
C ASN A 69 -3.56 -10.47 -11.82
N SER A 70 -4.57 -10.45 -10.95
CA SER A 70 -4.70 -9.40 -9.91
C SER A 70 -3.85 -9.73 -8.68
N PHE A 71 -3.17 -8.74 -8.12
CA PHE A 71 -2.53 -8.90 -6.82
C PHE A 71 -3.57 -8.82 -5.71
N GLN A 72 -3.57 -9.83 -4.85
CA GLN A 72 -4.40 -9.88 -3.66
C GLN A 72 -3.48 -9.76 -2.43
N PRO A 73 -3.55 -8.63 -1.69
CA PRO A 73 -2.81 -8.47 -0.45
C PRO A 73 -2.98 -9.67 0.47
N PHE A 74 -1.86 -10.15 1.01
CA PHE A 74 -1.80 -11.22 2.01
C PHE A 74 -2.42 -12.56 1.57
N ARG A 75 -2.65 -12.75 0.25
CA ARG A 75 -3.03 -14.04 -0.32
C ARG A 75 -1.79 -14.85 -0.66
N PHE A 76 -1.44 -15.78 0.22
CA PHE A 76 -0.41 -16.78 -0.05
C PHE A 76 -1.05 -18.05 -0.61
N ASP A 77 -0.47 -18.60 -1.67
CA ASP A 77 -0.92 -19.89 -2.20
C ASP A 77 -0.23 -21.08 -1.54
N ARG A 78 0.91 -20.85 -0.87
CA ARG A 78 1.70 -21.88 -0.20
C ARG A 78 2.46 -21.34 1.02
N PRO A 79 2.69 -22.17 2.05
CA PRO A 79 3.61 -21.86 3.14
C PRO A 79 5.03 -21.60 2.63
N GLY A 80 5.80 -20.83 3.40
CA GLY A 80 7.18 -20.48 3.05
C GLY A 80 7.74 -19.36 3.91
N THR A 81 9.05 -19.23 3.88
CA THR A 81 9.80 -18.20 4.60
C THR A 81 10.22 -17.10 3.63
N TYR A 82 9.88 -15.86 3.97
CA TYR A 82 10.21 -14.66 3.21
C TYR A 82 11.14 -13.79 4.06
N THR A 83 12.38 -13.60 3.63
CA THR A 83 13.34 -12.73 4.32
C THR A 83 13.55 -11.45 3.51
N PHE A 84 13.25 -10.32 4.14
CA PHE A 84 13.40 -9.00 3.57
C PHE A 84 14.52 -8.23 4.25
N ASP A 85 15.30 -7.51 3.44
CA ASP A 85 16.06 -6.37 3.90
C ASP A 85 15.14 -5.14 3.91
N VAL A 86 15.21 -4.37 5.00
CA VAL A 86 14.45 -3.13 5.19
C VAL A 86 15.45 -1.99 5.36
N MET A 87 15.25 -0.90 4.62
CA MET A 87 15.96 0.35 4.78
C MET A 87 14.94 1.47 4.97
N ASP A 88 15.03 2.18 6.08
CA ASP A 88 14.28 3.40 6.38
C ASP A 88 15.27 4.55 6.55
N ALA A 89 15.11 5.64 5.81
CA ALA A 89 16.06 6.75 5.82
C ALA A 89 16.21 7.41 7.20
N ARG A 90 15.22 7.29 8.09
CA ARG A 90 15.22 7.89 9.43
C ARG A 90 15.71 6.93 10.49
N GLU A 91 15.36 5.66 10.36
CA GLU A 91 15.61 4.67 11.40
C GLU A 91 16.87 3.81 11.10
N GLY A 92 17.25 3.65 9.84
CA GLY A 92 18.42 2.89 9.40
C GLY A 92 18.03 1.62 8.65
N SER A 93 18.80 0.54 8.84
CA SER A 93 18.56 -0.74 8.17
C SER A 93 18.20 -1.84 9.16
N GLY A 94 17.37 -2.77 8.71
CA GLY A 94 16.94 -3.93 9.47
C GLY A 94 16.55 -5.10 8.59
N LYS A 95 15.99 -6.13 9.22
CA LYS A 95 15.52 -7.35 8.57
C LYS A 95 14.12 -7.69 9.05
N LEU A 96 13.30 -8.17 8.13
CA LEU A 96 11.99 -8.72 8.42
C LEU A 96 11.91 -10.14 7.85
N VAL A 97 11.57 -11.10 8.69
CA VAL A 97 11.32 -12.48 8.28
C VAL A 97 9.85 -12.78 8.54
N TRP A 98 9.14 -13.16 7.49
CA TRP A 98 7.79 -13.69 7.55
C TRP A 98 7.81 -15.16 7.22
N ASP A 99 7.56 -15.98 8.22
CA ASP A 99 7.48 -17.43 8.07
C ASP A 99 6.01 -17.88 8.12
N ILE A 100 5.43 -18.06 6.94
CA ILE A 100 4.06 -18.51 6.75
C ILE A 100 4.00 -20.01 7.09
N GLN A 101 3.32 -20.34 8.19
CA GLN A 101 3.21 -21.72 8.70
C GLN A 101 2.08 -22.49 8.04
N ALA A 102 0.92 -21.86 7.94
CA ALA A 102 -0.31 -22.51 7.50
C ALA A 102 -1.26 -21.50 6.85
N ILE A 103 -2.03 -21.98 5.89
CA ILE A 103 -3.08 -21.25 5.19
C ILE A 103 -4.34 -22.11 5.28
N ASP A 104 -5.35 -21.62 6.00
CA ASP A 104 -6.63 -22.30 6.21
C ASP A 104 -7.78 -21.38 5.78
N GLY A 105 -8.18 -21.52 4.51
CA GLY A 105 -9.12 -20.62 3.86
C GLY A 105 -8.61 -19.18 3.84
N GLU A 106 -9.29 -18.30 4.57
CA GLU A 106 -8.93 -16.89 4.71
C GLU A 106 -7.96 -16.62 5.87
N ASN A 107 -7.67 -17.61 6.71
CA ASN A 107 -6.78 -17.44 7.84
C ASN A 107 -5.34 -17.85 7.48
N VAL A 108 -4.38 -16.99 7.79
CA VAL A 108 -2.95 -17.24 7.60
C VAL A 108 -2.26 -17.23 8.96
N THR A 109 -1.63 -18.33 9.32
CA THR A 109 -0.77 -18.41 10.51
C THR A 109 0.66 -18.12 10.12
N LEU A 110 1.30 -17.15 10.78
CA LEU A 110 2.69 -16.80 10.52
C LEU A 110 3.49 -16.57 11.82
N ASN A 111 4.80 -16.76 11.69
CA ASN A 111 5.78 -16.26 12.64
C ASN A 111 6.50 -15.07 11.99
N SER A 112 6.62 -13.96 12.72
CA SER A 112 7.37 -12.79 12.30
C SER A 112 8.61 -12.65 13.16
N ILE A 113 9.76 -12.40 12.54
CA ILE A 113 10.97 -11.92 13.20
C ILE A 113 11.32 -10.57 12.59
N PHE A 114 11.43 -9.56 13.44
CA PHE A 114 11.84 -8.22 13.02
C PHE A 114 13.08 -7.80 13.79
N GLU A 115 14.14 -7.46 13.07
CA GLU A 115 15.39 -6.96 13.64
C GLU A 115 15.66 -5.55 13.12
N PHE A 116 15.79 -4.58 14.03
CA PHE A 116 16.01 -3.19 13.67
C PHE A 116 16.72 -2.45 14.80
N GLY A 117 17.71 -1.62 14.47
CA GLY A 117 18.46 -0.87 15.49
C GLY A 117 19.20 -1.75 16.52
N GLY A 118 19.44 -3.03 16.19
CA GLY A 118 20.04 -4.02 17.11
C GLY A 118 19.04 -4.67 18.08
N GLU A 119 17.76 -4.30 18.02
CA GLU A 119 16.69 -4.97 18.76
C GLU A 119 16.04 -6.05 17.88
N LYS A 120 15.65 -7.16 18.51
CA LYS A 120 14.98 -8.28 17.86
C LYS A 120 13.63 -8.52 18.52
N HIS A 121 12.58 -8.53 17.70
CA HIS A 121 11.23 -8.86 18.10
C HIS A 121 10.77 -10.12 17.38
N GLU A 122 10.08 -11.00 18.09
CA GLU A 122 9.47 -12.20 17.55
C GLU A 122 7.99 -12.21 17.90
N SER A 123 7.15 -12.64 16.97
CA SER A 123 5.70 -12.73 17.16
C SER A 123 5.13 -13.89 16.37
N SER A 124 4.07 -14.49 16.90
CA SER A 124 3.32 -15.55 16.23
C SER A 124 1.85 -15.18 16.27
N MET A 125 1.15 -15.32 15.15
CA MET A 125 -0.25 -14.94 15.02
C MET A 125 -0.96 -15.73 13.94
N THR A 126 -2.28 -15.74 14.02
CA THR A 126 -3.16 -16.10 12.92
C THR A 126 -3.99 -14.88 12.58
N VAL A 127 -3.95 -14.49 11.32
CA VAL A 127 -4.56 -13.26 10.81
C VAL A 127 -5.54 -13.64 9.71
N ASN A 128 -6.72 -13.05 9.75
CA ASN A 128 -7.69 -13.16 8.66
C ASN A 128 -7.24 -12.25 7.50
N ARG A 129 -7.34 -12.72 6.25
CA ARG A 129 -6.90 -11.97 5.07
C ARG A 129 -7.56 -10.59 4.96
N ASP A 130 -8.85 -10.49 5.28
CA ASP A 130 -9.59 -9.24 5.17
C ASP A 130 -9.12 -8.20 6.20
N ASP A 131 -8.68 -8.67 7.37
CA ASP A 131 -8.19 -7.82 8.47
C ASP A 131 -6.66 -7.63 8.44
N ALA A 132 -5.95 -8.29 7.51
CA ALA A 132 -4.51 -8.44 7.56
C ALA A 132 -3.74 -7.11 7.53
N ILE A 133 -4.20 -6.14 6.73
CA ILE A 133 -3.56 -4.83 6.67
C ILE A 133 -3.63 -4.12 8.02
N ILE A 134 -4.77 -4.23 8.73
CA ILE A 134 -5.00 -3.58 10.01
C ILE A 134 -4.21 -4.31 11.10
N ASP A 135 -4.37 -5.63 11.21
CA ASP A 135 -3.75 -6.44 12.26
C ASP A 135 -2.22 -6.37 12.19
N LEU A 136 -1.65 -6.45 11.00
CA LEU A 136 -0.20 -6.42 10.81
C LEU A 136 0.39 -5.03 11.07
N ALA A 137 -0.37 -3.95 10.89
CA ALA A 137 0.13 -2.60 11.16
C ALA A 137 0.53 -2.38 12.63
N PHE A 138 0.01 -3.18 13.56
CA PHE A 138 0.30 -3.07 14.99
C PHE A 138 1.39 -4.04 15.50
N VAL A 139 1.89 -4.92 14.63
CA VAL A 139 2.92 -5.90 14.96
C VAL A 139 4.29 -5.29 14.70
N PRO A 140 5.32 -5.55 15.53
CA PRO A 140 6.69 -5.13 15.24
C PRO A 140 7.14 -5.53 13.82
N GLY A 141 7.49 -4.53 13.01
CA GLY A 141 7.93 -4.69 11.63
C GLY A 141 6.81 -4.90 10.61
N GLY A 142 5.57 -5.10 11.06
CA GLY A 142 4.43 -5.33 10.18
C GLY A 142 4.06 -4.11 9.34
N GLN A 143 4.38 -2.89 9.80
CA GLN A 143 4.25 -1.68 8.99
C GLN A 143 5.04 -1.78 7.67
N TYR A 144 6.24 -2.39 7.67
CA TYR A 144 7.04 -2.52 6.45
C TYR A 144 6.45 -3.52 5.47
N ALA A 145 5.83 -4.58 5.97
CA ALA A 145 5.18 -5.55 5.10
C ALA A 145 3.85 -5.02 4.55
N VAL A 146 3.06 -4.30 5.35
CA VAL A 146 1.87 -3.59 4.87
C VAL A 146 2.23 -2.64 3.72
N GLN A 147 3.39 -1.98 3.81
CA GLN A 147 3.91 -1.14 2.72
C GLN A 147 4.20 -1.93 1.42
N THR A 148 4.49 -3.23 1.49
CA THR A 148 4.62 -4.08 0.30
C THR A 148 3.28 -4.40 -0.37
N MET A 149 2.14 -4.13 0.28
CA MET A 149 0.82 -4.53 -0.23
C MET A 149 0.09 -3.39 -0.94
N TYR A 150 0.34 -2.13 -0.56
CA TYR A 150 -0.52 -1.02 -0.95
C TYR A 150 -0.64 -0.73 -2.47
N ALA A 151 0.41 -0.78 -3.30
CA ALA A 151 0.26 -0.35 -4.71
C ALA A 151 -0.38 -1.42 -5.58
N GLY A 152 -0.16 -2.70 -5.26
CA GLY A 152 -0.89 -3.81 -5.87
C GLY A 152 -2.37 -3.74 -5.51
N ALA A 153 -2.69 -3.39 -4.26
CA ALA A 153 -4.06 -3.12 -3.84
C ALA A 153 -4.71 -1.96 -4.64
N MET A 154 -3.95 -0.91 -5.00
CA MET A 154 -4.46 0.16 -5.88
C MET A 154 -4.80 -0.35 -7.27
N SER A 155 -3.96 -1.19 -7.89
CA SER A 155 -4.28 -1.79 -9.21
C SER A 155 -5.61 -2.53 -9.18
N ASN A 156 -5.85 -3.30 -8.11
CA ASN A 156 -7.10 -4.02 -7.90
C ASN A 156 -8.29 -3.07 -7.67
N ALA A 157 -8.14 -2.05 -6.82
CA ALA A 157 -9.19 -1.05 -6.55
C ALA A 157 -9.69 -0.33 -7.82
N TYR A 158 -8.83 -0.16 -8.82
CA TYR A 158 -9.19 0.42 -10.12
C TYR A 158 -9.54 -0.63 -11.20
N GLY A 159 -9.75 -1.89 -10.80
CA GLY A 159 -10.14 -3.00 -11.68
C GLY A 159 -9.12 -3.33 -12.76
N LYS A 160 -7.82 -3.14 -12.49
CA LYS A 160 -6.75 -3.36 -13.46
C LYS A 160 -5.92 -4.58 -13.10
N ASP A 161 -5.70 -5.44 -14.10
CA ASP A 161 -4.80 -6.60 -14.01
C ASP A 161 -3.33 -6.16 -13.97
N LEU A 162 -2.47 -7.02 -13.40
CA LEU A 162 -1.03 -6.83 -13.51
C LEU A 162 -0.56 -7.34 -14.87
N ARG A 163 -0.30 -6.40 -15.78
CA ARG A 163 0.23 -6.70 -17.11
C ARG A 163 1.15 -5.58 -17.57
N VAL A 164 2.30 -5.94 -18.13
CA VAL A 164 3.25 -4.95 -18.68
C VAL A 164 2.57 -4.07 -19.73
N GLY A 165 2.80 -2.76 -19.63
CA GLY A 165 2.17 -1.73 -20.44
C GLY A 165 0.78 -1.30 -19.95
N GLN A 166 0.24 -1.93 -18.90
CA GLN A 166 -0.96 -1.47 -18.25
C GLN A 166 -0.68 -0.17 -17.50
N SER A 167 -1.47 0.86 -17.78
CA SER A 167 -1.36 2.16 -17.11
C SER A 167 -2.71 2.83 -16.92
N TRP A 168 -2.76 3.74 -15.96
CA TRP A 168 -3.89 4.64 -15.72
C TRP A 168 -3.40 5.91 -15.04
N SER A 169 -4.21 6.98 -15.12
CA SER A 169 -3.95 8.21 -14.38
C SER A 169 -5.25 8.91 -14.01
N PHE A 170 -5.19 9.71 -12.96
CA PHE A 170 -6.25 10.64 -12.59
C PHE A 170 -5.64 11.92 -12.02
N THR A 171 -6.38 13.02 -12.15
CA THR A 171 -5.95 14.34 -11.69
C THR A 171 -6.90 14.83 -10.61
N THR A 172 -6.34 15.28 -9.49
CA THR A 172 -7.07 15.97 -8.42
C THR A 172 -6.58 17.41 -8.31
N GLN A 173 -7.08 18.17 -7.32
CA GLN A 173 -6.56 19.50 -7.02
C GLN A 173 -5.10 19.47 -6.51
N ASP A 174 -4.65 18.32 -6.02
CA ASP A 174 -3.34 18.14 -5.38
C ASP A 174 -2.27 17.58 -6.34
N GLY A 175 -2.65 17.29 -7.60
CA GLY A 175 -1.72 16.82 -8.62
C GLY A 175 -2.30 15.71 -9.51
N THR A 176 -1.47 15.21 -10.42
CA THR A 176 -1.78 14.06 -11.28
C THR A 176 -1.06 12.83 -10.77
N MET A 177 -1.84 11.82 -10.37
CA MET A 177 -1.33 10.50 -10.07
C MET A 177 -1.38 9.63 -11.34
N ALA A 178 -0.28 8.96 -11.65
CA ALA A 178 -0.20 7.98 -12.73
C ALA A 178 0.39 6.67 -12.20
N TYR A 179 -0.13 5.56 -12.68
CA TYR A 179 0.35 4.21 -12.41
C TYR A 179 0.70 3.52 -13.72
N GLU A 180 1.79 2.77 -13.73
CA GLU A 180 2.19 1.95 -14.87
C GLU A 180 2.90 0.69 -14.42
N VAL A 181 2.57 -0.45 -15.04
CA VAL A 181 3.36 -1.68 -14.95
C VAL A 181 4.38 -1.68 -16.08
N THR A 182 5.65 -1.46 -15.75
CA THR A 182 6.67 -1.18 -16.76
C THR A 182 7.39 -2.43 -17.24
N GLU A 183 7.58 -3.42 -16.37
CA GLU A 183 8.33 -4.64 -16.71
C GLU A 183 8.05 -5.81 -15.76
N LYS A 184 8.64 -6.96 -16.04
CA LYS A 184 8.74 -8.08 -15.10
C LYS A 184 10.15 -8.09 -14.48
N ARG A 185 10.24 -8.41 -13.19
CA ARG A 185 11.51 -8.59 -12.48
C ARG A 185 11.48 -9.87 -11.64
N THR A 186 12.63 -10.24 -11.10
CA THR A 186 12.76 -11.40 -10.22
C THR A 186 13.54 -11.02 -8.96
N TYR A 187 13.00 -11.38 -7.80
CA TYR A 187 13.63 -11.18 -6.49
C TYR A 187 13.57 -12.50 -5.71
N ALA A 188 14.72 -12.98 -5.22
CA ALA A 188 14.83 -14.26 -4.52
C ALA A 188 14.15 -15.45 -5.23
N GLY A 189 14.18 -15.47 -6.57
CA GLY A 189 13.54 -16.52 -7.38
C GLY A 189 12.04 -16.33 -7.65
N ILE A 190 11.41 -15.29 -7.12
CA ILE A 190 10.00 -14.95 -7.39
C ILE A 190 9.93 -13.94 -8.54
N GLU A 191 9.26 -14.31 -9.63
CA GLU A 191 8.90 -13.39 -10.71
C GLU A 191 7.75 -12.47 -10.25
N CYS A 192 7.83 -11.18 -10.59
CA CYS A 192 6.82 -10.20 -10.23
C CYS A 192 6.69 -9.11 -11.30
N TYR A 193 5.53 -8.44 -11.32
CA TYR A 193 5.23 -7.32 -12.19
C TYR A 193 5.66 -6.03 -11.50
N TYR A 194 6.69 -5.38 -12.05
CA TYR A 194 7.20 -4.12 -11.53
C TYR A 194 6.33 -2.97 -12.00
N SER A 195 5.93 -2.13 -11.06
CA SER A 195 5.04 -1.00 -11.29
C SER A 195 5.55 0.26 -10.61
N GLU A 196 5.25 1.40 -11.22
CA GLU A 196 5.60 2.72 -10.76
C GLU A 196 4.34 3.53 -10.50
N VAL A 197 4.33 4.28 -9.41
CA VAL A 197 3.36 5.33 -9.13
C VAL A 197 4.11 6.65 -9.23
N ARG A 198 3.62 7.53 -10.11
CA ARG A 198 4.14 8.86 -10.33
C ARG A 198 3.14 9.91 -9.86
N ILE A 199 3.65 10.97 -9.25
CA ILE A 199 2.89 12.18 -8.88
C ILE A 199 3.55 13.33 -9.61
N ASP A 200 2.79 14.01 -10.48
CA ASP A 200 3.25 15.11 -11.33
C ASP A 200 4.53 14.79 -12.13
N GLY A 201 4.63 13.52 -12.57
CA GLY A 201 5.74 12.99 -13.37
C GLY A 201 6.92 12.43 -12.57
N SER A 202 7.03 12.75 -11.28
CA SER A 202 8.06 12.21 -10.38
C SER A 202 7.65 10.86 -9.83
N VAL A 203 8.58 9.90 -9.74
CA VAL A 203 8.30 8.59 -9.12
C VAL A 203 8.18 8.78 -7.62
N ALA A 204 6.98 8.57 -7.08
CA ALA A 204 6.72 8.62 -5.64
C ALA A 204 6.90 7.24 -4.99
N ARG A 205 6.61 6.18 -5.75
CA ARG A 205 6.66 4.80 -5.25
C ARG A 205 6.84 3.81 -6.38
N VAL A 206 7.45 2.68 -6.06
CA VAL A 206 7.49 1.49 -6.91
C VAL A 206 7.12 0.24 -6.12
N GLY A 207 6.66 -0.79 -6.82
CA GLY A 207 6.48 -2.12 -6.23
C GLY A 207 6.49 -3.22 -7.28
N CYS A 208 6.99 -4.38 -6.90
CA CYS A 208 7.02 -5.56 -7.74
C CYS A 208 6.06 -6.61 -7.18
N TYR A 209 4.93 -6.84 -7.84
CA TYR A 209 3.84 -7.64 -7.29
C TYR A 209 3.77 -9.01 -7.97
N SER A 210 3.70 -10.06 -7.16
CA SER A 210 3.44 -11.42 -7.64
C SER A 210 2.05 -11.86 -7.18
N PRO A 211 1.15 -12.27 -8.08
CA PRO A 211 -0.19 -12.75 -7.71
C PRO A 211 -0.19 -13.85 -6.65
N ASP A 212 0.81 -14.75 -6.69
CA ASP A 212 0.81 -16.00 -5.91
C ASP A 212 1.42 -15.90 -4.49
N HIS A 213 2.01 -14.75 -4.13
CA HIS A 213 2.90 -14.63 -2.97
C HIS A 213 2.41 -13.70 -1.86
N GLY A 214 1.24 -13.06 -1.97
CA GLY A 214 0.59 -12.26 -0.91
C GLY A 214 1.31 -10.99 -0.48
N VAL A 215 2.62 -10.89 -0.71
CA VAL A 215 3.48 -9.73 -0.47
C VAL A 215 4.24 -9.40 -1.74
N ALA A 216 4.58 -8.13 -1.93
CA ALA A 216 5.46 -7.74 -3.03
C ALA A 216 6.91 -8.12 -2.69
N PRO A 217 7.62 -8.86 -3.55
CA PRO A 217 9.06 -9.08 -3.37
C PRO A 217 9.91 -7.80 -3.36
N TYR A 218 9.37 -6.67 -3.82
CA TYR A 218 10.04 -5.38 -3.75
C TYR A 218 9.03 -4.25 -3.59
N SER A 219 9.34 -3.28 -2.74
CA SER A 219 8.64 -2.00 -2.63
C SER A 219 9.61 -0.91 -2.23
N ALA A 220 9.50 0.27 -2.84
CA ALA A 220 10.27 1.43 -2.41
C ALA A 220 9.45 2.72 -2.54
N TYR A 221 9.74 3.66 -1.65
CA TYR A 221 9.13 4.99 -1.59
C TYR A 221 10.23 6.04 -1.76
N TYR A 222 9.90 7.11 -2.44
CA TYR A 222 10.82 8.20 -2.74
C TYR A 222 10.24 9.52 -2.24
N ASP A 223 11.12 10.44 -1.84
CA ASP A 223 10.74 11.83 -1.57
C ASP A 223 10.62 12.64 -2.87
N GLU A 224 10.34 13.94 -2.73
CA GLU A 224 10.20 14.87 -3.86
C GLU A 224 11.50 15.06 -4.66
N ASN A 225 12.66 14.74 -4.07
CA ASN A 225 13.97 14.81 -4.73
C ASN A 225 14.33 13.49 -5.43
N GLY A 226 13.51 12.45 -5.28
CA GLY A 226 13.79 11.10 -5.78
C GLY A 226 14.74 10.31 -4.88
N GLU A 227 14.99 10.76 -3.64
CA GLU A 227 15.77 10.01 -2.67
C GLU A 227 14.90 8.93 -2.03
N THR A 228 15.45 7.72 -1.87
CA THR A 228 14.72 6.61 -1.26
C THR A 228 14.50 6.87 0.23
N VAL A 229 13.24 6.95 0.65
CA VAL A 229 12.86 7.10 2.07
C VAL A 229 12.61 5.77 2.76
N LEU A 230 12.15 4.78 2.00
CA LEU A 230 11.89 3.42 2.46
C LEU A 230 12.15 2.45 1.32
N GLU A 231 12.88 1.37 1.58
CA GLU A 231 13.02 0.21 0.69
C GLU A 231 12.76 -1.07 1.48
N VAL A 232 11.92 -1.94 0.93
CA VAL A 232 11.68 -3.30 1.43
C VAL A 232 11.95 -4.24 0.27
N LYS A 233 12.97 -5.09 0.42
CA LYS A 233 13.44 -5.97 -0.64
C LYS A 233 13.55 -7.39 -0.16
N LEU A 234 12.88 -8.31 -0.84
CA LEU A 234 13.02 -9.74 -0.62
C LEU A 234 14.41 -10.18 -1.07
N VAL A 235 15.17 -10.73 -0.14
CA VAL A 235 16.54 -11.22 -0.39
C VAL A 235 16.63 -12.73 -0.38
N GLU A 236 15.68 -13.41 0.26
CA GLU A 236 15.61 -14.87 0.31
C GLU A 236 14.16 -15.33 0.42
N TYR A 237 13.85 -16.42 -0.29
CA TYR A 237 12.58 -17.13 -0.22
C TYR A 237 12.84 -18.63 -0.17
N GLU A 238 12.24 -19.29 0.81
CA GLU A 238 12.28 -20.73 0.96
C GLU A 238 10.86 -21.29 0.98
N ALA A 239 10.53 -22.15 0.01
CA ALA A 239 9.26 -22.85 0.01
C ALA A 239 9.28 -24.00 1.03
N LYS A 240 8.13 -24.27 1.67
CA LYS A 240 7.95 -25.39 2.59
C LYS A 240 7.22 -26.57 1.96
#